data_AF-A0A382Z5F2-F1
#
_entry.id   AF-A0A382Z5F2-F1
#
_cell.length_a   1.000
_cell.length_b   1.000
_cell.length_c   1.000
_cell.angle_alpha   90.00
_cell.angle_beta   90.00
_cell.angle_gamma   90.00
#
_symmetry.space_group_name_H-M   'P 1'
#
loop_
_entity.id
_entity.type
_entity.pdbx_description
1 polymer ?
#
loop_
_entity_poly.entity_id
_entity_poly.type
_entity_poly.pdbx_seq_one_letter_code
_entity_poly.pdbx_strand_id
1 'polypeptide(L)'
;MNWTLVVLGVLLIGCQSSPETSFRNLNKAFISWHFKYHPIESTRYGMKDNYGNFREISISGREEYSADISRFLIELSQIDATKISPEERIDYNILFSQLEQMKLIMDIIKPWEWNPLWILDEISTGFYILSEREQIDMGDRIEAIQSQLVKLPLLLSNSKEILTTYSMLHRHYSLEKIEKLIRLLQQLPLKLNSDNM
;
A
#
# COMPACT_ATOMS: atom_id res chain seq x y z
N MET A 1 7.76 -56.06 31.48
CA MET A 1 8.78 -55.70 30.47
C MET A 1 8.04 -55.53 29.14
N ASN A 2 7.15 -54.54 28.98
CA ASN A 2 7.31 -53.07 28.96
C ASN A 2 8.37 -52.62 27.95
N TRP A 3 7.94 -52.23 26.73
CA TRP A 3 8.51 -51.06 26.03
C TRP A 3 7.81 -50.58 24.74
N THR A 4 6.84 -51.30 24.15
CA THR A 4 6.30 -50.88 22.84
C THR A 4 5.10 -49.91 22.87
N LEU A 5 4.61 -49.50 24.04
CA LEU A 5 3.49 -48.55 24.17
C LEU A 5 3.92 -47.07 24.28
N VAL A 6 5.22 -46.75 24.27
CA VAL A 6 5.69 -45.38 24.55
C VAL A 6 5.76 -44.49 23.29
N VAL A 7 5.65 -45.04 22.07
CA VAL A 7 5.96 -44.26 20.85
C VAL A 7 4.75 -43.49 20.28
N LEU A 8 3.52 -43.74 20.73
CA LEU A 8 2.32 -43.10 20.14
C LEU A 8 1.90 -41.75 20.75
N GLY A 9 2.66 -41.22 21.72
CA GLY A 9 2.21 -40.07 22.55
C GLY A 9 2.85 -38.71 22.28
N VAL A 10 3.83 -38.58 21.37
CA VAL A 10 4.71 -37.38 21.34
C VAL A 10 4.57 -36.50 20.08
N LEU A 11 3.71 -36.83 19.11
CA LEU A 11 3.69 -36.11 17.81
C LEU A 11 2.69 -34.95 17.67
N LEU A 12 2.08 -34.45 18.74
CA LEU A 12 1.16 -33.30 18.67
C LEU A 12 1.49 -32.17 19.66
N ILE A 13 2.76 -31.99 20.03
CA ILE A 13 3.20 -30.70 20.57
C ILE A 13 3.44 -29.76 19.37
N GLY A 14 2.35 -29.44 18.67
CA GLY A 14 2.33 -28.31 17.76
C GLY A 14 2.60 -27.07 18.62
N CYS A 15 3.65 -26.32 18.28
CA CYS A 15 3.94 -25.04 18.91
C CYS A 15 2.81 -24.07 18.53
N GLN A 16 1.68 -24.13 19.24
CA GLN A 16 0.62 -23.13 19.09
C GLN A 16 1.13 -21.84 19.69
N SER A 17 1.49 -20.88 18.83
CA SER A 17 1.76 -19.52 19.27
C SER A 17 0.51 -18.96 19.97
N SER A 18 0.70 -18.17 21.03
CA SER A 18 -0.42 -17.50 21.68
C SER A 18 -1.19 -16.65 20.65
N PRO A 19 -2.52 -16.45 20.80
CA PRO A 19 -3.30 -15.57 19.93
C PRO A 19 -2.67 -14.18 19.76
N GLU A 20 -2.07 -13.67 20.84
CA GLU A 20 -1.32 -12.41 20.83
C GLU A 20 -0.08 -12.46 19.93
N THR A 21 0.74 -13.52 20.03
CA THR A 21 1.90 -13.69 19.15
C THR A 21 1.49 -13.88 17.70
N SER A 22 0.41 -14.63 17.45
CA SER A 22 -0.17 -14.77 16.10
C SER A 22 -0.62 -13.42 15.54
N PHE A 23 -1.28 -12.59 16.35
CA PHE A 23 -1.69 -11.25 15.94
C PHE A 23 -0.50 -10.34 15.62
N ARG A 24 0.52 -10.30 16.48
CA ARG A 24 1.73 -9.49 16.21
C ARG A 24 2.42 -9.89 14.91
N ASN A 25 2.52 -11.20 14.67
CA ASN A 25 3.13 -11.71 13.44
C ASN A 25 2.31 -11.32 12.21
N LEU A 26 0.98 -11.44 12.28
CA LEU A 26 0.07 -11.04 11.22
C LEU A 26 0.14 -9.54 10.95
N ASN A 27 0.10 -8.71 11.99
CA ASN A 27 0.17 -7.25 11.87
C ASN A 27 1.52 -6.81 11.25
N LYS A 28 2.63 -7.42 11.67
CA LYS A 28 3.95 -7.18 11.06
C LYS A 28 3.98 -7.57 9.58
N ALA A 29 3.40 -8.72 9.23
CA ALA A 29 3.29 -9.17 7.84
C ALA A 29 2.43 -8.22 7.01
N PHE A 30 1.30 -7.75 7.56
CA PHE A 30 0.43 -6.77 6.93
C PHE A 30 1.16 -5.45 6.68
N ILE A 31 1.86 -4.90 7.67
CA ILE A 31 2.60 -3.63 7.53
C ILE A 31 3.65 -3.75 6.42
N SER A 32 4.43 -4.83 6.42
CA SER A 32 5.44 -5.07 5.37
C SER A 32 4.81 -5.19 3.99
N TRP A 33 3.70 -5.93 3.87
CA TRP A 33 2.96 -6.08 2.63
C TRP A 33 2.34 -4.75 2.18
N HIS A 34 1.78 -3.97 3.11
CA HIS A 34 1.13 -2.70 2.82
C HIS A 34 2.13 -1.72 2.18
N PHE A 35 3.31 -1.55 2.77
CA PHE A 35 4.30 -0.65 2.18
C PHE A 35 4.83 -1.10 0.82
N LYS A 36 4.91 -2.42 0.56
CA LYS A 36 5.24 -2.96 -0.76
C LYS A 36 4.20 -2.57 -1.83
N TYR A 37 2.91 -2.63 -1.52
CA TYR A 37 1.83 -2.30 -2.48
C TYR A 37 1.44 -0.82 -2.50
N HIS A 38 1.99 -0.01 -1.58
CA HIS A 38 1.74 1.43 -1.47
C HIS A 38 3.06 2.20 -1.51
N PRO A 39 3.78 2.20 -2.66
CA PRO A 39 5.14 2.71 -2.76
C PRO A 39 5.26 4.22 -2.47
N ILE A 40 4.21 5.01 -2.74
CA ILE A 40 4.18 6.42 -2.39
C ILE A 40 4.11 6.63 -0.87
N GLU A 41 3.32 5.82 -0.16
CA GLU A 41 3.32 5.83 1.31
C GLU A 41 4.64 5.28 1.86
N SER A 42 5.20 4.22 1.27
CA SER A 42 6.55 3.74 1.60
C SER A 42 7.59 4.86 1.50
N THR A 43 7.52 5.65 0.41
CA THR A 43 8.38 6.82 0.21
C THR A 43 8.14 7.88 1.27
N ARG A 44 6.87 8.16 1.62
CA ARG A 44 6.48 9.12 2.67
C ARG A 44 7.16 8.80 4.01
N TYR A 45 7.24 7.52 4.37
CA TYR A 45 7.81 7.06 5.64
C TYR A 45 9.29 6.69 5.58
N GLY A 46 9.99 7.03 4.48
CA GLY A 46 11.43 6.85 4.37
C GLY A 46 11.88 5.40 4.11
N MET A 47 10.97 4.53 3.68
CA MET A 47 11.28 3.13 3.35
C MET A 47 11.82 3.05 1.92
N LYS A 48 13.16 3.01 1.82
CA LYS A 48 13.93 3.13 0.58
C LYS A 48 13.60 2.08 -0.48
N ASP A 49 13.24 0.86 -0.08
CA ASP A 49 13.04 -0.29 -0.97
C ASP A 49 12.00 -0.05 -2.09
N ASN A 50 11.09 0.92 -1.91
CA ASN A 50 10.05 1.24 -2.87
C ASN A 50 10.13 2.65 -3.46
N TYR A 51 11.25 3.35 -3.27
CA TYR A 51 11.43 4.67 -3.86
C TYR A 51 11.30 4.64 -5.38
N GLY A 52 10.68 5.67 -5.94
CA GLY A 52 10.54 5.81 -7.39
C GLY A 52 9.54 4.85 -8.05
N ASN A 53 8.72 4.15 -7.27
CA ASN A 53 7.66 3.28 -7.77
C ASN A 53 6.28 3.93 -7.64
N PHE A 54 5.35 3.45 -8.46
CA PHE A 54 3.91 3.69 -8.34
C PHE A 54 3.23 2.37 -8.05
N ARG A 55 2.00 2.42 -7.50
CA ARG A 55 1.16 1.23 -7.38
C ARG A 55 1.07 0.49 -8.72
N GLU A 56 1.14 -0.84 -8.67
CA GLU A 56 0.81 -1.71 -9.79
C GLU A 56 -0.70 -1.70 -10.03
N ILE A 57 -1.13 -1.30 -11.23
CA ILE A 57 -2.55 -1.09 -11.55
C ILE A 57 -3.08 -2.03 -12.63
N SER A 58 -2.31 -2.99 -13.12
CA SER A 58 -2.82 -4.02 -14.05
C SER A 58 -3.97 -4.83 -13.43
N ILE A 59 -4.74 -5.51 -14.28
CA ILE A 59 -5.82 -6.41 -13.82
C ILE A 59 -5.26 -7.47 -12.87
N SER A 60 -4.19 -8.16 -13.28
CA SER A 60 -3.53 -9.18 -12.46
C SER A 60 -3.01 -8.62 -11.14
N GLY A 61 -2.41 -7.43 -11.14
CA GLY A 61 -1.92 -6.80 -9.90
C GLY A 61 -3.06 -6.44 -8.94
N ARG A 62 -4.21 -5.98 -9.45
CA ARG A 62 -5.40 -5.73 -8.62
C ARG A 62 -6.03 -7.00 -8.07
N GLU A 63 -6.06 -8.08 -8.86
CA GLU A 63 -6.54 -9.39 -8.43
C GLU A 63 -5.66 -9.97 -7.32
N GLU A 64 -4.34 -9.93 -7.48
CA GLU A 64 -3.37 -10.33 -6.45
C GLU A 64 -3.56 -9.52 -5.17
N TYR A 65 -3.67 -8.19 -5.30
CA TYR A 65 -3.89 -7.30 -4.15
C TYR A 65 -5.22 -7.59 -3.42
N SER A 66 -6.31 -7.87 -4.13
CA SER A 66 -7.60 -8.24 -3.53
C SER A 66 -7.55 -9.63 -2.86
N ALA A 67 -6.85 -10.59 -3.48
CA ALA A 67 -6.62 -11.91 -2.91
C ALA A 67 -5.84 -11.84 -1.60
N ASP A 68 -4.79 -11.01 -1.55
CA ASP A 68 -4.01 -10.79 -0.33
C ASP A 68 -4.85 -10.15 0.78
N ILE A 69 -5.67 -9.11 0.48
CA ILE A 69 -6.59 -8.52 1.48
C ILE A 69 -7.51 -9.60 2.06
N SER A 70 -8.09 -10.43 1.19
CA SER A 70 -9.00 -11.50 1.61
C SER A 70 -8.27 -12.53 2.47
N ARG A 71 -7.02 -12.86 2.14
CA ARG A 71 -6.17 -13.75 2.93
C ARG A 71 -5.89 -13.16 4.32
N PHE A 72 -5.52 -11.88 4.43
CA PHE A 72 -5.32 -11.22 5.71
C PHE A 72 -6.58 -11.22 6.59
N LEU A 73 -7.76 -10.97 6.01
CA LEU A 73 -9.03 -11.05 6.75
C LEU A 73 -9.31 -12.47 7.26
N ILE A 74 -9.07 -13.49 6.45
CA ILE A 74 -9.22 -14.88 6.86
C ILE A 74 -8.24 -15.19 8.00
N GLU A 75 -6.96 -14.87 7.85
CA GLU A 75 -5.94 -15.10 8.89
C GLU A 75 -6.28 -14.37 10.20
N LEU A 76 -6.75 -13.12 10.12
CA LEU A 76 -7.17 -12.33 11.28
C LEU A 76 -8.38 -12.94 11.99
N SER A 77 -9.33 -13.50 11.24
CA SER A 77 -10.54 -14.14 11.79
C SER A 77 -10.24 -15.42 12.59
N GLN A 78 -9.10 -16.08 12.35
CA GLN A 78 -8.70 -17.29 13.08
C GLN A 78 -8.11 -16.98 14.46
N ILE A 79 -7.84 -15.70 14.75
CA ILE A 79 -7.27 -15.26 16.02
C ILE A 79 -8.41 -14.95 16.99
N ASP A 80 -8.42 -15.67 18.11
CA ASP A 80 -9.37 -15.44 19.20
C ASP A 80 -9.06 -14.12 19.93
N ALA A 81 -9.72 -13.03 19.49
CA ALA A 81 -9.53 -11.70 20.05
C ALA A 81 -9.86 -11.61 21.55
N THR A 82 -10.65 -12.53 22.11
CA THR A 82 -10.96 -12.56 23.55
C THR A 82 -9.77 -12.95 24.41
N LYS A 83 -8.74 -13.55 23.79
CA LYS A 83 -7.48 -13.97 24.42
C LYS A 83 -6.31 -13.01 24.18
N ILE A 84 -6.55 -11.89 23.50
CA ILE A 84 -5.58 -10.80 23.33
C ILE A 84 -5.73 -9.82 24.51
N SER A 85 -4.64 -9.17 24.92
CA SER A 85 -4.71 -8.11 25.93
C SER A 85 -5.65 -6.95 25.49
N PRO A 86 -6.29 -6.21 26.42
CA PRO A 86 -7.16 -5.09 26.04
C PRO A 86 -6.47 -4.00 25.22
N GLU A 87 -5.19 -3.73 25.48
CA GLU A 87 -4.37 -2.76 24.74
C GLU A 87 -4.18 -3.21 23.28
N GLU A 88 -3.76 -4.47 23.08
CA GLU A 88 -3.47 -4.99 21.76
C GLU A 88 -4.74 -5.32 20.94
N ARG A 89 -5.91 -5.44 21.59
CA ARG A 89 -7.20 -5.47 20.89
C ARG A 89 -7.51 -4.16 20.15
N ILE A 90 -6.94 -3.03 20.57
CA ILE A 90 -7.11 -1.76 19.83
C ILE A 90 -6.47 -1.91 18.45
N ASP A 91 -5.23 -2.37 18.39
CA ASP A 91 -4.51 -2.61 17.13
C ASP A 91 -5.20 -3.67 16.27
N TYR A 92 -5.74 -4.72 16.89
CA TYR A 92 -6.56 -5.73 16.19
C TYR A 92 -7.75 -5.09 15.48
N ASN A 93 -8.50 -4.24 16.18
CA ASN A 93 -9.68 -3.58 15.63
C ASN A 93 -9.31 -2.56 14.54
N ILE A 94 -8.18 -1.87 14.69
CA ILE A 94 -7.64 -0.97 13.65
C ILE A 94 -7.31 -1.77 12.39
N LEU A 95 -6.58 -2.88 12.51
CA LEU A 95 -6.23 -3.73 11.37
C LEU A 95 -7.48 -4.31 10.68
N PHE A 96 -8.44 -4.80 11.46
CA PHE A 96 -9.72 -5.30 10.92
C PHE A 96 -10.44 -4.21 10.13
N SER A 97 -10.61 -3.02 10.70
CA SER A 97 -11.29 -1.89 10.06
C SER A 97 -10.58 -1.45 8.78
N GLN A 98 -9.25 -1.43 8.80
CA GLN A 98 -8.42 -1.10 7.64
C GLN A 98 -8.60 -2.11 6.50
N LEU A 99 -8.58 -3.41 6.81
CA LEU A 99 -8.75 -4.48 5.82
C LEU A 99 -10.16 -4.48 5.22
N GLU A 100 -11.21 -4.27 6.03
CA GLU A 100 -12.59 -4.15 5.56
C GLU A 100 -12.76 -2.93 4.64
N GLN A 101 -12.17 -1.78 5.00
CA GLN A 101 -12.16 -0.60 4.12
C GLN A 101 -11.46 -0.90 2.79
N MET A 102 -10.30 -1.56 2.84
CA MET A 102 -9.54 -1.93 1.65
C MET A 102 -10.35 -2.90 0.77
N LYS A 103 -11.02 -3.88 1.36
CA LYS A 103 -11.91 -4.81 0.65
C LYS A 103 -13.08 -4.08 0.00
N LEU A 104 -13.73 -3.16 0.71
CA LEU A 104 -14.81 -2.33 0.17
C LEU A 104 -14.32 -1.52 -1.05
N ILE A 105 -13.13 -0.91 -0.94
CA ILE A 105 -12.54 -0.17 -2.06
C ILE A 105 -12.31 -1.08 -3.26
N MET A 106 -11.78 -2.28 -3.03
CA MET A 106 -11.41 -3.19 -4.11
C MET A 106 -12.60 -3.86 -4.79
N ASP A 107 -13.61 -4.25 -4.01
CA ASP A 107 -14.70 -5.09 -4.49
C ASP A 107 -15.92 -4.28 -4.95
N ILE A 108 -16.15 -3.12 -4.33
CA ILE A 108 -17.38 -2.35 -4.53
C ILE A 108 -17.08 -0.98 -5.13
N ILE A 109 -16.20 -0.20 -4.50
CA ILE A 109 -15.99 1.20 -4.91
C ILE A 109 -15.26 1.25 -6.25
N LYS A 110 -14.17 0.50 -6.43
CA LYS A 110 -13.39 0.40 -7.67
C LYS A 110 -13.09 1.77 -8.30
N PRO A 111 -12.47 2.71 -7.56
CA PRO A 111 -12.32 4.10 -7.99
C PRO A 111 -11.55 4.23 -9.31
N TRP A 112 -10.70 3.28 -9.66
CA TRP A 112 -9.98 3.26 -10.94
C TRP A 112 -10.90 3.20 -12.18
N GLU A 113 -12.14 2.72 -12.05
CA GLU A 113 -13.08 2.58 -13.17
C GLU A 113 -13.85 3.88 -13.46
N TRP A 114 -13.95 4.79 -12.48
CA TRP A 114 -14.81 5.97 -12.60
C TRP A 114 -14.27 7.29 -12.04
N ASN A 115 -13.22 7.25 -11.22
CA ASN A 115 -12.62 8.42 -10.59
C ASN A 115 -11.22 8.69 -11.16
N PRO A 116 -11.09 9.56 -12.19
CA PRO A 116 -9.78 9.94 -12.72
C PRO A 116 -8.85 10.59 -11.69
N LEU A 117 -9.37 11.16 -10.59
CA LEU A 117 -8.52 11.71 -9.53
C LEU A 117 -7.73 10.63 -8.80
N TRP A 118 -8.20 9.37 -8.79
CA TRP A 118 -7.53 8.28 -8.09
C TRP A 118 -6.07 8.12 -8.52
N ILE A 119 -5.81 8.09 -9.83
CA ILE A 119 -4.44 7.99 -10.34
C ILE A 119 -3.69 9.33 -10.27
N LEU A 120 -4.40 10.44 -10.47
CA LEU A 120 -3.77 11.76 -10.47
C LEU A 120 -3.30 12.17 -9.07
N ASP A 121 -4.00 11.72 -8.03
CA ASP A 121 -3.60 11.91 -6.63
C ASP A 121 -2.36 11.10 -6.27
N GLU A 122 -2.27 9.84 -6.70
CA GLU A 122 -1.07 8.99 -6.56
C GLU A 122 0.15 9.68 -7.21
N ILE A 123 0.02 10.10 -8.47
CA ILE A 123 1.08 10.76 -9.23
C ILE A 123 1.51 12.07 -8.56
N SER A 124 0.53 12.93 -8.24
CA SER A 124 0.80 14.24 -7.64
C SER A 124 1.48 14.10 -6.28
N THR A 125 1.03 13.15 -5.46
CA THR A 125 1.59 12.89 -4.13
C THR A 125 3.01 12.35 -4.23
N GLY A 126 3.28 11.45 -5.19
CA GLY A 126 4.61 10.91 -5.41
C GLY A 126 5.65 11.98 -5.73
N PHE A 127 5.36 12.86 -6.68
CA PHE A 127 6.25 13.97 -6.99
C PHE A 127 6.33 14.99 -5.86
N TYR A 128 5.22 15.30 -5.20
CA TYR A 128 5.20 16.27 -4.11
C TYR A 128 6.11 15.85 -2.95
N ILE A 129 5.97 14.60 -2.48
CA ILE A 129 6.78 14.06 -1.38
C ILE A 129 8.27 14.16 -1.70
N LEU A 130 8.66 13.76 -2.92
CA LEU A 130 10.06 13.81 -3.35
C LEU A 130 10.56 15.22 -3.63
N SER A 131 9.66 16.20 -3.83
CA SER A 131 10.06 17.59 -4.07
C SER A 131 10.20 18.42 -2.79
N GLU A 132 9.50 18.07 -1.71
CA GLU A 132 9.41 18.90 -0.49
C GLU A 132 10.03 18.25 0.75
N ARG A 133 10.30 16.94 0.76
CA ARG A 133 10.83 16.27 1.97
C ARG A 133 12.34 16.29 2.04
N GLU A 134 12.85 17.16 2.90
CA GLU A 134 14.28 17.25 3.26
C GLU A 134 14.83 15.98 3.94
N GLN A 135 13.97 15.11 4.49
CA GLN A 135 14.41 13.88 5.19
C GLN A 135 14.86 12.77 4.24
N ILE A 136 14.58 12.88 2.95
CA ILE A 136 15.06 11.94 1.93
C ILE A 136 16.33 12.55 1.31
N ASP A 137 17.39 11.76 1.23
CA ASP A 137 18.65 12.19 0.60
C ASP A 137 18.42 12.71 -0.83
N MET A 138 19.16 13.74 -1.22
CA MET A 138 18.98 14.37 -2.53
C MET A 138 19.25 13.40 -3.69
N GLY A 139 20.26 12.54 -3.57
CA GLY A 139 20.54 11.51 -4.57
C GLY A 139 19.37 10.55 -4.73
N ASP A 140 18.85 10.05 -3.61
CA ASP A 140 17.68 9.17 -3.58
C ASP A 140 16.44 9.86 -4.20
N ARG A 141 16.24 11.17 -3.94
CA ARG A 141 15.12 11.94 -4.53
C ARG A 141 15.24 12.08 -6.03
N ILE A 142 16.42 12.41 -6.55
CA ILE A 142 16.67 12.55 -7.98
C ILE A 142 16.43 11.21 -8.69
N GLU A 143 17.00 10.12 -8.16
CA GLU A 143 16.82 8.78 -8.72
C GLU A 143 15.34 8.36 -8.71
N ALA A 144 14.63 8.59 -7.60
CA ALA A 144 13.22 8.28 -7.46
C ALA A 144 12.34 9.07 -8.45
N ILE A 145 12.59 10.38 -8.60
CA ILE A 145 11.87 11.23 -9.54
C ILE A 145 12.12 10.78 -10.98
N GLN A 146 13.37 10.50 -11.35
CA GLN A 146 13.71 10.00 -12.69
C GLN A 146 12.98 8.67 -12.98
N SER A 147 12.99 7.75 -12.03
CA SER A 147 12.28 6.46 -12.12
C SER A 147 10.77 6.65 -12.30
N GLN A 148 10.15 7.56 -11.54
CA GLN A 148 8.73 7.89 -11.68
C GLN A 148 8.41 8.53 -13.05
N LEU A 149 9.24 9.46 -13.52
CA LEU A 149 9.04 10.11 -14.83
C LEU A 149 9.09 9.10 -15.98
N VAL A 150 9.97 8.11 -15.92
CA VAL A 150 10.05 7.03 -16.93
C VAL A 150 8.78 6.16 -16.94
N LYS A 151 8.20 5.88 -15.77
CA LYS A 151 7.00 5.02 -15.63
C LYS A 151 5.70 5.76 -15.89
N LEU A 152 5.68 7.08 -15.71
CA LEU A 152 4.48 7.91 -15.77
C LEU A 152 3.65 7.73 -17.07
N PRO A 153 4.24 7.70 -18.29
CA PRO A 153 3.45 7.53 -19.51
C PRO A 153 2.67 6.21 -19.54
N LEU A 154 3.31 5.11 -19.15
CA LEU A 154 2.66 3.79 -19.12
C LEU A 154 1.56 3.77 -18.05
N LEU A 155 1.81 4.34 -16.87
CA LEU A 155 0.81 4.42 -15.81
C LEU A 155 -0.44 5.19 -16.25
N LEU A 156 -0.26 6.34 -16.90
CA LEU A 156 -1.37 7.14 -17.43
C LEU A 156 -2.11 6.41 -18.54
N SER A 157 -1.41 5.70 -19.44
CA SER A 157 -2.02 4.89 -20.50
C SER A 157 -2.90 3.79 -19.91
N ASN A 158 -2.34 2.99 -18.99
CA ASN A 158 -3.06 1.91 -18.32
C ASN A 158 -4.28 2.45 -17.56
N SER A 159 -4.12 3.55 -16.82
CA SER A 159 -5.24 4.16 -16.10
C SER A 159 -6.33 4.66 -17.04
N LYS A 160 -5.98 5.17 -18.22
CA LYS A 160 -6.95 5.62 -19.22
C LYS A 160 -7.74 4.44 -19.80
N GLU A 161 -7.08 3.30 -20.03
CA GLU A 161 -7.74 2.08 -20.52
C GLU A 161 -8.73 1.49 -19.51
N ILE A 162 -8.42 1.61 -18.21
CA ILE A 162 -9.26 1.10 -17.12
C ILE A 162 -10.47 2.02 -16.83
N LEU A 163 -10.34 3.32 -17.07
CA LEU A 163 -11.39 4.31 -16.79
C LEU A 163 -12.54 4.17 -17.80
N THR A 164 -13.71 3.71 -17.34
CA THR A 164 -14.87 3.43 -18.20
C THR A 164 -15.91 4.54 -18.19
N THR A 165 -16.02 5.29 -17.09
CA THR A 165 -16.98 6.39 -16.93
C THR A 165 -16.40 7.49 -16.04
N TYR A 166 -17.01 8.66 -15.99
CA TYR A 166 -16.72 9.69 -15.00
C TYR A 166 -17.78 10.79 -15.07
N SER A 167 -18.04 11.47 -13.95
CA SER A 167 -18.97 12.60 -13.95
C SER A 167 -18.31 13.89 -14.42
N MET A 168 -19.12 14.90 -14.80
CA MET A 168 -18.63 16.24 -15.12
C MET A 168 -17.81 16.86 -13.99
N LEU A 169 -18.18 16.59 -12.73
CA LEU A 169 -17.46 17.05 -11.55
C LEU A 169 -16.05 16.47 -11.50
N HIS A 170 -15.91 15.15 -11.68
CA HIS A 170 -14.60 14.49 -11.70
C HIS A 170 -13.73 14.99 -12.85
N ARG A 171 -14.32 15.19 -14.04
CA ARG A 171 -13.61 15.77 -15.18
C ARG A 171 -13.06 17.16 -14.86
N HIS A 172 -13.89 18.04 -14.31
CA HIS A 172 -13.49 19.41 -13.96
C HIS A 172 -12.30 19.41 -13.00
N TYR A 173 -12.41 18.71 -11.86
CA TYR A 173 -11.31 18.64 -10.90
C TYR A 173 -10.07 17.93 -11.44
N SER A 174 -10.23 16.95 -12.34
CA SER A 174 -9.08 16.29 -12.97
C SER A 174 -8.29 17.24 -13.86
N LEU A 175 -8.96 18.13 -14.61
CA LEU A 175 -8.29 19.15 -15.41
C LEU A 175 -7.50 20.11 -14.51
N GLU A 176 -8.10 20.60 -13.43
CA GLU A 176 -7.39 21.44 -12.47
C GLU A 176 -6.19 20.73 -11.84
N LYS A 177 -6.32 19.44 -11.50
CA LYS A 177 -5.25 18.63 -10.93
C LYS A 177 -4.11 18.45 -11.94
N ILE A 178 -4.42 18.20 -13.21
CA ILE A 178 -3.43 18.08 -14.30
C ILE A 178 -2.66 19.39 -14.45
N GLU A 179 -3.32 20.54 -14.44
CA GLU A 179 -2.64 21.84 -14.52
C GLU A 179 -1.67 22.06 -13.33
N LYS A 180 -2.10 21.71 -12.12
CA LYS A 180 -1.25 21.78 -10.91
C LYS A 180 -0.06 20.82 -11.00
N LEU A 181 -0.28 19.60 -11.51
CA LEU A 181 0.78 18.62 -11.73
C LEU A 181 1.80 19.11 -12.76
N ILE A 182 1.37 19.70 -13.88
CA ILE A 182 2.27 20.29 -14.87
C ILE A 182 3.15 21.37 -14.23
N ARG A 183 2.56 22.27 -13.43
CA ARG A 183 3.32 23.29 -12.71
C ARG A 183 4.32 22.68 -11.73
N LEU A 184 3.93 21.65 -10.98
CA LEU A 184 4.84 20.94 -10.09
C LEU A 184 6.04 20.36 -10.86
N LEU A 185 5.78 19.67 -11.97
CA LEU A 185 6.82 19.09 -12.82
C LEU A 185 7.79 20.14 -13.38
N GLN A 186 7.28 21.30 -13.80
CA GLN A 186 8.10 22.43 -14.25
C GLN A 186 8.99 23.01 -13.16
N GLN A 187 8.56 22.94 -11.89
CA GLN A 187 9.30 23.44 -10.74
C GLN A 187 10.28 22.44 -10.15
N LEU A 188 10.20 21.15 -10.49
CA LEU A 188 11.09 20.11 -9.95
C LEU A 188 12.58 20.47 -10.04
N PRO A 189 13.11 20.97 -11.17
CA PRO A 189 14.53 21.33 -11.24
C PRO A 189 14.94 22.41 -10.23
N LEU A 190 14.05 23.37 -9.94
CA LEU A 190 14.33 24.42 -8.96
C LEU A 190 14.30 23.87 -7.54
N LYS A 191 13.29 23.04 -7.22
CA LYS A 191 13.13 22.44 -5.89
C LYS A 191 14.20 21.41 -5.53
N LEU A 192 14.78 20.74 -6.53
CA LEU A 192 15.89 19.82 -6.31
C LEU A 192 17.24 20.56 -6.21
N ASN A 193 17.35 21.76 -6.77
CA ASN A 193 18.56 22.57 -6.68
C ASN A 193 18.61 23.43 -5.41
N SER A 194 17.46 23.81 -4.84
CA SER A 194 17.39 24.68 -3.64
C SER A 194 18.05 24.08 -2.41
N ASP A 195 18.04 22.75 -2.27
CA ASP A 195 18.55 22.10 -1.06
C ASP A 195 20.08 21.89 -1.11
N ASN A 196 20.72 22.30 -2.22
CA ASN A 196 22.17 22.33 -2.37
C ASN A 196 22.78 23.70 -2.01
N MET A 197 21.97 24.65 -1.51
CA MET A 197 22.37 26.02 -1.15
C MET A 197 22.49 26.23 0.36
#